data_AF-A0A0Q0VJI1-F1
#
_entry.id   AF-A0A0Q0VJI1-F1
#
_cell.length_a   1.000
_cell.length_b   1.000
_cell.length_c   1.000
_cell.angle_alpha   90.00
_cell.angle_beta   90.00
_cell.angle_gamma   90.00
#
_symmetry.space_group_name_H-M   'P 1'
#
loop_
_entity.id
_entity.type
_entity.pdbx_description
1 polymer ?
#
loop_
_entity_poly.entity_id
_entity_poly.type
_entity_poly.pdbx_seq_one_letter_code
_entity_poly.pdbx_strand_id
1 'polypeptide(L)'
;MQDPRLRLFSVFALSLAAFASDAGALLAILWWAAVALRHRTSVPGRAGGAIWIMVLAVAAGIQVTGGNGLSYLLRMTAILIIAGWAYRGQHGGDVLDVAVWAGGRHTGFEAGLLAELAVQALRLMEQDIAHMKTALRLKGMNWSVSSALSMAQTLLITQLHRSDDQALILARRGYRHGGTLCPVFASPLKDKIAAFCAFSVLLVALGQFVIFL
;
A
#
# COMPACT_ATOMS: atom_id res chain seq x y z
N MET A 1 -6.21 3.84 12.71
CA MET A 1 -7.31 4.53 12.02
C MET A 1 -8.25 3.51 11.46
N GLN A 2 -9.50 3.59 11.87
CA GLN A 2 -10.61 2.77 11.40
C GLN A 2 -11.24 3.38 10.14
N ASP A 3 -11.27 4.70 10.02
CA ASP A 3 -11.81 5.36 8.82
C ASP A 3 -10.81 5.29 7.65
N PRO A 4 -11.11 4.53 6.56
CA PRO A 4 -10.21 4.39 5.42
C PRO A 4 -9.99 5.70 4.64
N ARG A 5 -10.95 6.64 4.66
CA ARG A 5 -10.81 7.94 3.98
C ARG A 5 -9.74 8.79 4.67
N LEU A 6 -9.84 8.91 6.00
CA LEU A 6 -8.88 9.65 6.82
C LEU A 6 -7.51 9.00 6.79
N ARG A 7 -7.46 7.66 6.74
CA ARG A 7 -6.22 6.91 6.56
C ARG A 7 -5.56 7.23 5.22
N LEU A 8 -6.29 7.14 4.11
CA LEU A 8 -5.75 7.41 2.78
C LEU A 8 -5.30 8.86 2.65
N PHE A 9 -6.08 9.80 3.18
CA PHE A 9 -5.69 11.21 3.25
C PHE A 9 -4.40 11.42 4.05
N SER A 10 -4.28 10.80 5.23
CA SER A 10 -3.07 10.93 6.07
C SER A 10 -1.85 10.35 5.37
N VAL A 11 -2.00 9.21 4.70
CA VAL A 11 -0.93 8.58 3.93
C VAL A 11 -0.47 9.51 2.81
N PHE A 12 -1.42 10.04 2.04
CA PHE A 12 -1.11 10.98 0.97
C PHE A 12 -0.40 12.24 1.48
N ALA A 13 -0.94 12.87 2.54
CA ALA A 13 -0.37 14.08 3.14
C ALA A 13 1.04 13.85 3.68
N LEU A 14 1.28 12.74 4.39
CA LEU A 14 2.58 12.43 4.97
C LEU A 14 3.61 12.00 3.92
N SER A 15 3.19 11.27 2.88
CA SER A 15 4.07 10.94 1.75
C SER A 15 4.51 12.20 1.00
N LEU A 16 3.59 13.15 0.79
CA LEU A 16 3.91 14.43 0.17
C LEU A 16 4.84 15.27 1.05
N ALA A 17 4.58 15.30 2.38
CA ALA A 17 5.44 15.99 3.34
C ALA A 17 6.86 15.41 3.38
N ALA A 18 6.97 14.07 3.39
CA ALA A 18 8.24 13.36 3.38
C ALA A 18 9.02 13.56 2.07
N PHE A 19 8.32 13.70 0.95
CA PHE A 19 8.96 13.99 -0.33
C PHE A 19 9.48 15.44 -0.40
N ALA A 20 8.70 16.39 0.11
CA ALA A 20 9.01 17.82 0.02
C ALA A 20 10.21 18.27 0.87
N SER A 21 10.38 17.72 2.08
CA SER A 21 11.42 18.17 3.02
C SER A 21 11.95 17.04 3.91
N ASP A 22 13.23 17.14 4.30
CA ASP A 22 13.87 16.22 5.26
C ASP A 22 13.23 16.31 6.66
N ALA A 23 12.86 17.52 7.10
CA ALA A 23 12.14 17.68 8.35
C ALA A 23 10.70 17.13 8.24
N GLY A 24 10.08 17.25 7.06
CA GLY A 24 8.80 16.60 6.76
C GLY A 24 8.89 15.08 6.89
N ALA A 25 9.99 14.47 6.42
CA ALA A 25 10.24 13.04 6.57
C ALA A 25 10.44 12.63 8.04
N LEU A 26 11.19 13.42 8.84
CA LEU A 26 11.34 13.16 10.27
C LEU A 26 10.01 13.25 11.02
N LEU A 27 9.23 14.31 10.76
CA LEU A 27 7.91 14.49 11.37
C LEU A 27 6.94 13.38 10.95
N ALA A 28 7.02 12.92 9.71
CA ALA A 28 6.26 11.77 9.21
C ALA A 28 6.61 10.48 9.96
N ILE A 29 7.90 10.23 10.21
CA ILE A 29 8.35 9.08 11.01
C ILE A 29 7.89 9.21 12.46
N LEU A 30 7.97 10.41 13.06
CA LEU A 30 7.49 10.66 14.42
C LEU A 30 5.97 10.48 14.54
N TRP A 31 5.20 10.98 13.58
CA TRP A 31 3.76 10.77 13.49
C TRP A 31 3.45 9.27 13.40
N TRP A 32 4.17 8.54 12.54
CA TRP A 32 4.02 7.11 12.43
C TRP A 32 4.35 6.41 13.74
N ALA A 33 5.43 6.78 14.44
CA ALA A 33 5.75 6.22 15.75
C ALA A 33 4.66 6.52 16.79
N ALA A 34 4.04 7.70 16.77
CA ALA A 34 2.95 8.01 17.70
C ALA A 34 1.66 7.20 17.42
N VAL A 35 1.33 6.97 16.14
CA VAL A 35 0.07 6.35 15.71
C VAL A 35 0.17 4.83 15.52
N ALA A 36 1.24 4.35 14.89
CA ALA A 36 1.43 2.95 14.52
C ALA A 36 2.00 2.10 15.66
N LEU A 37 2.92 2.64 16.47
CA LEU A 37 3.54 1.91 17.59
C LEU A 37 2.48 1.51 18.64
N ARG A 38 1.40 2.28 18.75
CA ARG A 38 0.24 2.00 19.60
C ARG A 38 -0.54 0.74 19.19
N HIS A 39 -0.42 0.30 17.93
CA HIS A 39 -1.17 -0.84 17.40
C HIS A 39 -0.35 -2.14 17.27
N ARG A 40 0.85 -2.23 17.90
CA ARG A 40 1.72 -3.43 17.91
C ARG A 40 1.74 -4.19 16.57
N THR A 41 1.92 -3.47 15.47
CA THR A 41 1.99 -4.11 14.16
C THR A 41 3.33 -4.84 14.03
N SER A 42 3.30 -6.17 13.87
CA SER A 42 4.47 -7.03 13.73
C SER A 42 5.37 -6.57 12.58
N VAL A 43 6.69 -6.68 12.72
CA VAL A 43 7.75 -6.29 11.76
C VAL A 43 7.41 -6.65 10.29
N PRO A 44 7.78 -5.85 9.27
CA PRO A 44 7.62 -6.21 7.84
C PRO A 44 8.11 -7.63 7.54
N GLY A 45 7.33 -8.39 6.77
CA GLY A 45 7.72 -9.72 6.31
C GLY A 45 8.93 -9.67 5.37
N ARG A 46 9.45 -10.85 4.97
CA ARG A 46 10.67 -10.98 4.13
C ARG A 46 10.64 -10.11 2.86
N ALA A 47 9.48 -9.91 2.24
CA ALA A 47 9.32 -9.06 1.06
C ALA A 47 9.58 -7.56 1.35
N GLY A 48 9.14 -7.07 2.52
CA GLY A 48 9.46 -5.72 2.96
C GLY A 48 10.96 -5.52 3.12
N GLY A 49 11.66 -6.50 3.71
CA GLY A 49 13.13 -6.47 3.83
C GLY A 49 13.86 -6.34 2.49
N ALA A 50 13.39 -7.03 1.44
CA ALA A 50 14.00 -6.94 0.11
C ALA A 50 13.88 -5.52 -0.49
N ILE A 51 12.72 -4.87 -0.34
CA ILE A 51 12.50 -3.49 -0.79
C ILE A 51 13.43 -2.53 -0.05
N TRP A 52 13.60 -2.72 1.26
CA TRP A 52 14.52 -1.93 2.07
C TRP A 52 15.98 -2.05 1.63
N ILE A 53 16.44 -3.27 1.33
CA ILE A 53 17.80 -3.51 0.81
C ILE A 53 17.98 -2.80 -0.53
N MET A 54 16.98 -2.85 -1.42
CA MET A 54 17.02 -2.15 -2.69
C MET A 54 17.14 -0.64 -2.51
N VAL A 55 16.35 -0.03 -1.62
CA VAL A 55 16.44 1.41 -1.32
C VAL A 55 17.80 1.78 -0.72
N LEU A 56 18.34 0.94 0.16
CA LEU A 56 19.68 1.13 0.72
C LEU A 56 20.76 1.11 -0.37
N ALA A 57 20.68 0.17 -1.32
CA ALA A 57 21.62 0.08 -2.43
C ALA A 57 21.57 1.33 -3.34
N VAL A 58 20.36 1.82 -3.66
CA VAL A 58 20.18 3.05 -4.44
C VAL A 58 20.73 4.26 -3.70
N ALA A 59 20.43 4.39 -2.41
CA ALA A 59 20.94 5.48 -1.58
C ALA A 59 22.47 5.49 -1.50
N ALA A 60 23.10 4.32 -1.35
CA ALA A 60 24.55 4.17 -1.38
C ALA A 60 25.13 4.60 -2.73
N GLY A 61 24.49 4.21 -3.84
CA GLY A 61 24.86 4.66 -5.18
C GLY A 61 24.83 6.18 -5.31
N ILE A 62 23.74 6.82 -4.87
CA ILE A 62 23.60 8.29 -4.89
C ILE A 62 24.71 8.98 -4.08
N GLN A 63 25.04 8.44 -2.90
CA GLN A 63 26.10 8.98 -2.05
C GLN A 63 27.47 8.93 -2.73
N VAL A 64 27.78 7.83 -3.43
CA VAL A 64 29.04 7.67 -4.17
C VAL A 64 29.12 8.62 -5.37
N THR A 65 27.99 8.91 -6.02
CA THR A 65 27.92 9.87 -7.14
C THR A 65 27.97 11.35 -6.73
N GLY A 66 28.16 11.65 -5.45
CA GLY A 66 28.25 13.02 -4.92
C GLY A 66 26.91 13.67 -4.58
N GLY A 67 25.81 12.91 -4.57
CA GLY A 67 24.50 13.37 -4.11
C GLY A 67 24.27 13.14 -2.62
N ASN A 68 23.18 13.71 -2.08
CA ASN A 68 22.76 13.49 -0.70
C ASN A 68 21.99 12.16 -0.55
N GLY A 69 22.71 11.04 -0.62
CA GLY A 69 22.15 9.69 -0.47
C GLY A 69 21.47 9.47 0.89
N LEU A 70 21.96 10.13 1.95
CA LEU A 70 21.40 10.03 3.30
C LEU A 70 20.01 10.71 3.42
N SER A 71 19.84 11.88 2.81
CA SER A 71 18.53 12.55 2.69
C SER A 71 17.55 11.70 1.89
N TYR A 72 17.99 11.15 0.76
CA TYR A 72 17.18 10.24 -0.05
C TYR A 72 16.72 9.00 0.74
N LEU A 73 17.66 8.36 1.46
CA LEU A 73 17.35 7.20 2.29
C LEU A 73 16.31 7.55 3.35
N LEU A 74 16.44 8.70 4.02
CA LEU A 74 15.50 9.15 5.03
C LEU A 74 14.08 9.35 4.47
N ARG A 75 13.96 10.02 3.31
CA ARG A 75 12.65 10.27 2.67
C ARG A 75 11.99 8.97 2.22
N MET A 76 12.75 8.09 1.57
CA MET A 76 12.23 6.79 1.11
C MET A 76 11.87 5.88 2.27
N THR A 77 12.66 5.88 3.33
CA THR A 77 12.36 5.22 4.61
C THR A 77 11.01 5.67 5.15
N ALA A 78 10.78 6.98 5.28
CA ALA A 78 9.52 7.53 5.77
C ALA A 78 8.33 7.07 4.90
N ILE A 79 8.47 7.17 3.56
CA ILE A 79 7.42 6.77 2.61
C ILE A 79 7.12 5.27 2.73
N LEU A 80 8.14 4.40 2.77
CA LEU A 80 7.97 2.96 2.88
C LEU A 80 7.28 2.56 4.18
N ILE A 81 7.65 3.20 5.29
CA ILE A 81 7.04 2.95 6.60
C ILE A 81 5.56 3.31 6.60
N ILE A 82 5.21 4.49 6.05
CA ILE A 82 3.83 4.96 5.95
C ILE A 82 3.01 4.05 5.02
N ALA A 83 3.56 3.70 3.85
CA ALA A 83 2.91 2.81 2.90
C ALA A 83 2.67 1.43 3.51
N GLY A 84 3.66 0.87 4.21
CA GLY A 84 3.53 -0.41 4.90
C GLY A 84 2.46 -0.40 6.00
N TRP A 85 2.34 0.71 6.74
CA TRP A 85 1.26 0.89 7.71
C TRP A 85 -0.11 0.99 7.05
N ALA A 86 -0.22 1.76 5.96
CA ALA A 86 -1.46 1.91 5.20
C ALA A 86 -1.97 0.57 4.66
N TYR A 87 -1.08 -0.21 4.05
CA TYR A 87 -1.38 -1.50 3.44
C TYR A 87 -1.87 -2.52 4.48
N ARG A 88 -1.28 -2.52 5.67
CA ARG A 88 -1.64 -3.47 6.75
C ARG A 88 -2.94 -3.11 7.46
N GLY A 89 -3.30 -1.84 7.52
CA GLY A 89 -4.57 -1.42 8.11
C GLY A 89 -5.79 -1.72 7.24
N GLN A 90 -5.58 -2.10 5.98
CA GLN A 90 -6.63 -2.22 4.97
C GLN A 90 -7.46 -3.50 5.12
N HIS A 91 -8.76 -3.32 5.37
CA HIS A 91 -9.75 -4.39 5.41
C HIS A 91 -10.35 -4.59 4.01
N GLY A 92 -10.96 -5.77 3.78
CA GLY A 92 -11.69 -6.02 2.54
C GLY A 92 -12.92 -5.11 2.45
N GLY A 93 -13.11 -4.47 1.30
CA GLY A 93 -14.18 -3.50 1.03
C GLY A 93 -13.75 -2.03 1.21
N ASP A 94 -12.63 -1.76 1.91
CA ASP A 94 -12.17 -0.38 2.17
C ASP A 94 -11.89 0.39 0.86
N VAL A 95 -11.37 -0.27 -0.18
CA VAL A 95 -11.03 0.39 -1.45
C VAL A 95 -12.29 0.74 -2.21
N LEU A 96 -13.21 -0.21 -2.28
CA LEU A 96 -14.51 0.00 -2.92
C LEU A 96 -15.28 1.14 -2.25
N ASP A 97 -15.31 1.17 -0.92
CA ASP A 97 -15.99 2.21 -0.15
C ASP A 97 -15.41 3.61 -0.42
N VAL A 98 -14.08 3.73 -0.43
CA VAL A 98 -13.40 4.99 -0.71
C VAL A 98 -13.59 5.43 -2.17
N ALA A 99 -13.52 4.49 -3.11
CA ALA A 99 -13.69 4.77 -4.54
C ALA A 99 -15.12 5.20 -4.87
N VAL A 100 -16.14 4.58 -4.27
CA VAL A 100 -17.55 5.01 -4.40
C VAL A 100 -17.77 6.39 -3.80
N TRP A 101 -17.12 6.69 -2.66
CA TRP A 101 -17.20 8.02 -2.07
C TRP A 101 -16.55 9.10 -2.96
N ALA A 102 -15.36 8.83 -3.52
CA ALA A 102 -14.61 9.80 -4.30
C ALA A 102 -15.12 9.95 -5.74
N GLY A 103 -15.47 8.84 -6.39
CA GLY A 103 -15.89 8.77 -7.79
C GLY A 103 -17.41 8.69 -8.00
N GLY A 104 -18.20 8.70 -6.93
CA GLY A 104 -19.65 8.60 -7.02
C GLY A 104 -20.16 7.18 -7.32
N ARG A 105 -21.48 7.09 -7.53
CA ARG A 105 -22.20 5.80 -7.56
C ARG A 105 -21.80 4.90 -8.73
N HIS A 106 -21.56 5.44 -9.93
CA HIS A 106 -21.30 4.60 -11.11
C HIS A 106 -19.81 4.38 -11.34
N THR A 107 -19.07 5.42 -11.75
CA THR A 107 -17.64 5.32 -12.08
C THR A 107 -16.79 4.96 -10.87
N GLY A 108 -17.07 5.54 -9.70
CA GLY A 108 -16.41 5.20 -8.45
C GLY A 108 -16.63 3.75 -8.01
N PHE A 109 -17.82 3.20 -8.24
CA PHE A 109 -18.11 1.80 -7.97
C PHE A 109 -17.33 0.86 -8.88
N GLU A 110 -17.27 1.14 -10.18
CA GLU A 110 -16.54 0.27 -11.11
C GLU A 110 -15.03 0.29 -10.86
N ALA A 111 -14.46 1.48 -10.73
CA ALA A 111 -13.05 1.64 -10.41
C ALA A 111 -12.72 1.01 -9.05
N GLY A 112 -13.60 1.19 -8.06
CA GLY A 112 -13.49 0.59 -6.74
C GLY A 112 -13.56 -0.93 -6.77
N LEU A 113 -14.48 -1.50 -7.54
CA LEU A 113 -14.66 -2.94 -7.66
C LEU A 113 -13.45 -3.57 -8.34
N LEU A 114 -12.97 -2.98 -9.44
CA LEU A 114 -11.75 -3.42 -10.11
C LEU A 114 -10.54 -3.34 -9.19
N ALA A 115 -10.39 -2.25 -8.44
CA ALA A 115 -9.29 -2.08 -7.50
C ALA A 115 -9.37 -3.09 -6.34
N GLU A 116 -10.56 -3.34 -5.79
CA GLU A 116 -10.78 -4.33 -4.73
C GLU A 116 -10.45 -5.76 -5.21
N LEU A 117 -10.93 -6.13 -6.41
CA LEU A 117 -10.61 -7.42 -7.03
C LEU A 117 -9.10 -7.56 -7.29
N ALA A 118 -8.44 -6.51 -7.76
CA ALA A 118 -7.00 -6.51 -7.98
C ALA A 118 -6.21 -6.67 -6.67
N VAL A 119 -6.59 -5.93 -5.62
CA VAL A 119 -5.96 -6.06 -4.29
C VAL A 119 -6.19 -7.45 -3.71
N GLN A 120 -7.39 -8.02 -3.88
CA GLN A 120 -7.69 -9.38 -3.44
C GLN A 120 -6.84 -10.41 -4.21
N ALA A 121 -6.70 -10.26 -5.53
CA ALA A 121 -5.85 -11.12 -6.35
C ALA A 121 -4.39 -11.08 -5.88
N LEU A 122 -3.84 -9.91 -5.57
CA LEU A 122 -2.48 -9.76 -5.04
C LEU A 122 -2.29 -10.50 -3.70
N ARG A 123 -3.25 -10.39 -2.79
CA ARG A 123 -3.20 -11.10 -1.48
C ARG A 123 -3.24 -12.62 -1.66
N LEU A 124 -4.02 -13.12 -2.60
CA LEU A 124 -4.08 -14.55 -2.92
C LEU A 124 -2.80 -15.04 -3.60
N MET A 125 -2.22 -14.25 -4.51
CA MET A 125 -0.94 -14.57 -5.16
C MET A 125 0.19 -14.76 -4.14
N GLU A 126 0.22 -13.96 -3.06
CA GLU A 126 1.21 -14.13 -1.99
C GLU A 126 1.14 -15.53 -1.35
N GLN A 127 -0.08 -16.02 -1.09
CA GLN A 127 -0.32 -17.36 -0.55
C GLN A 127 0.05 -18.44 -1.58
N ASP A 128 -0.37 -18.29 -2.83
CA ASP A 128 -0.05 -19.23 -3.91
C ASP A 128 1.47 -19.38 -4.08
N ILE A 129 2.22 -18.26 -4.05
CA ILE A 129 3.70 -18.25 -4.11
C ILE A 129 4.30 -19.02 -2.93
N ALA A 130 3.76 -18.85 -1.72
CA ALA A 130 4.25 -19.57 -0.54
C ALA A 130 4.01 -21.09 -0.66
N HIS A 131 2.84 -21.50 -1.17
CA HIS A 131 2.53 -22.90 -1.42
C HIS A 131 3.43 -23.50 -2.51
N MET A 132 3.63 -22.81 -3.63
CA MET A 132 4.53 -23.29 -4.69
C MET A 132 5.99 -23.37 -4.24
N LYS A 133 6.47 -22.42 -3.43
CA LYS A 133 7.81 -22.52 -2.82
C LYS A 133 7.96 -23.75 -1.94
N THR A 134 6.92 -24.07 -1.17
CA THR A 134 6.88 -25.29 -0.36
C THR A 134 6.87 -26.54 -1.24
N ALA A 135 6.08 -26.55 -2.32
CA ALA A 135 6.03 -27.67 -3.27
C ALA A 135 7.38 -27.90 -3.98
N LEU A 136 8.08 -26.84 -4.40
CA LEU A 136 9.42 -26.95 -4.99
C LEU A 136 10.43 -27.56 -4.00
N ARG A 137 10.38 -27.15 -2.73
CA ARG A 137 11.21 -27.73 -1.67
C ARG A 137 10.92 -29.22 -1.46
N LEU A 138 9.64 -29.60 -1.45
CA LEU A 138 9.24 -31.01 -1.36
C LEU A 138 9.72 -31.85 -2.55
N LYS A 139 9.78 -31.24 -3.74
CA LYS A 139 10.31 -31.86 -4.96
C LYS A 139 11.85 -31.90 -5.02
N GLY A 140 12.54 -31.39 -4.00
CA GLY A 140 14.01 -31.32 -3.96
C GLY A 140 14.60 -30.35 -5.00
N MET A 141 13.79 -29.45 -5.57
CA MET A 141 14.23 -28.49 -6.56
C MET A 141 14.68 -27.19 -5.89
N ASN A 142 15.84 -26.66 -6.33
CA ASN A 142 16.34 -25.37 -5.88
C ASN A 142 15.64 -24.22 -6.60
N TRP A 143 15.56 -23.06 -5.95
CA TRP A 143 15.02 -21.83 -6.55
C TRP A 143 15.95 -21.35 -7.68
N SER A 144 15.53 -21.59 -8.92
CA SER A 144 16.22 -21.19 -10.16
C SER A 144 15.34 -20.29 -11.01
N VAL A 145 15.93 -19.49 -11.90
CA VAL A 145 15.21 -18.62 -12.84
C VAL A 145 14.20 -19.43 -13.68
N SER A 146 14.58 -20.63 -14.11
CA SER A 146 13.68 -21.53 -14.85
C SER A 146 12.46 -21.96 -14.01
N SER A 147 12.67 -22.28 -12.73
CA SER A 147 11.56 -22.61 -11.82
C SER A 147 10.68 -21.40 -11.49
N ALA A 148 11.25 -20.19 -11.47
CA ALA A 148 10.48 -18.97 -11.28
C ALA A 148 9.59 -18.68 -12.50
N LEU A 149 10.09 -18.93 -13.72
CA LEU A 149 9.32 -18.77 -14.95
C LEU A 149 8.13 -19.75 -15.00
N SER A 150 8.35 -21.02 -14.66
CA SER A 150 7.25 -22.01 -14.65
C SER A 150 6.21 -21.72 -13.56
N MET A 151 6.64 -21.25 -12.39
CA MET A 151 5.73 -20.73 -11.35
C MET A 151 4.92 -19.53 -11.85
N ALA A 152 5.55 -18.58 -12.53
CA ALA A 152 4.87 -17.40 -13.07
C ALA A 152 3.81 -17.78 -14.11
N GLN A 153 4.11 -18.74 -15.00
CA GLN A 153 3.12 -19.27 -15.96
C GLN A 153 1.94 -19.92 -15.25
N THR A 154 2.21 -20.77 -14.25
CA THR A 154 1.17 -21.45 -13.47
C THR A 154 0.29 -20.45 -12.73
N LEU A 155 0.89 -19.42 -12.12
CA LEU A 155 0.17 -18.31 -11.49
C LEU A 155 -0.73 -17.58 -12.49
N LEU A 156 -0.18 -17.22 -13.65
CA LEU A 156 -0.92 -16.48 -14.67
C LEU A 156 -2.16 -17.26 -15.14
N ILE A 157 -2.00 -18.55 -15.43
CA ILE A 157 -3.12 -19.43 -15.81
C ILE A 157 -4.15 -19.55 -14.68
N THR A 158 -3.69 -19.74 -13.44
CA THR A 158 -4.57 -19.83 -12.27
C THR A 158 -5.39 -18.54 -12.08
N GLN A 159 -4.78 -17.38 -12.32
CA GLN A 159 -5.43 -16.08 -12.16
C GLN A 159 -6.41 -15.77 -13.29
N LEU A 160 -6.13 -16.22 -14.52
CA LEU A 160 -7.12 -16.17 -15.62
C LEU A 160 -8.36 -16.99 -15.26
N HIS A 161 -8.20 -18.25 -14.83
CA HIS A 161 -9.34 -19.08 -14.43
C HIS A 161 -10.14 -18.49 -13.26
N ARG A 162 -9.45 -17.98 -12.23
CA ARG A 162 -10.14 -17.30 -11.11
C ARG A 162 -10.88 -16.05 -11.56
N SER A 163 -10.35 -15.29 -12.53
CA SER A 163 -11.01 -14.11 -13.06
C SER A 163 -12.28 -14.47 -13.81
N ASP A 164 -12.26 -15.57 -14.59
CA ASP A 164 -13.45 -16.10 -15.27
C ASP A 164 -14.52 -16.53 -14.27
N ASP A 165 -14.13 -17.24 -13.21
CA ASP A 165 -15.04 -17.65 -12.14
C ASP A 165 -15.67 -16.45 -11.43
N GLN A 166 -14.87 -15.42 -11.11
CA GLN A 166 -15.36 -14.17 -10.52
C GLN A 166 -16.31 -13.43 -11.46
N ALA A 167 -15.99 -13.36 -12.75
CA ALA A 167 -16.85 -12.75 -13.77
C ALA A 167 -18.19 -13.48 -13.88
N LEU A 168 -18.19 -14.82 -13.87
CA LEU A 168 -19.41 -15.64 -13.88
C LEU A 168 -20.26 -15.42 -12.63
N ILE A 169 -19.65 -15.32 -11.45
CA ILE A 169 -20.35 -15.03 -10.19
C ILE A 169 -21.00 -13.66 -10.25
N LEU A 170 -20.28 -12.64 -10.73
CA LEU A 170 -20.81 -11.28 -10.90
C LEU A 170 -21.98 -11.27 -11.89
N ALA A 171 -21.81 -11.90 -13.05
CA ALA A 171 -22.84 -11.99 -14.08
C ALA A 171 -24.12 -12.69 -13.57
N ARG A 172 -23.98 -13.81 -12.84
CA ARG A 172 -25.12 -14.52 -12.23
C ARG A 172 -25.82 -13.72 -11.14
N ARG A 173 -25.11 -12.83 -10.45
CA ARG A 173 -25.70 -11.87 -9.50
C ARG A 173 -26.37 -10.67 -10.17
N GLY A 174 -26.45 -10.66 -11.51
CA GLY A 174 -27.07 -9.59 -12.28
C GLY A 174 -26.17 -8.38 -12.49
N TYR A 175 -24.88 -8.46 -12.16
CA TYR A 175 -23.94 -7.39 -12.44
C TYR A 175 -23.73 -7.27 -13.97
N ARG A 176 -24.01 -6.09 -14.52
CA ARG A 176 -23.84 -5.80 -15.95
C ARG A 176 -22.92 -4.60 -16.18
N HIS A 177 -23.16 -3.51 -15.45
CA HIS A 177 -22.37 -2.28 -15.48
C HIS A 177 -22.80 -1.38 -14.32
N GLY A 178 -21.83 -0.75 -13.64
CA GLY A 178 -22.07 0.09 -12.48
C GLY A 178 -22.74 -0.62 -11.30
N GLY A 179 -22.85 0.09 -10.19
CA GLY A 179 -23.50 -0.43 -8.99
C GLY A 179 -23.89 0.71 -8.05
N THR A 180 -24.51 0.37 -6.92
CA THR A 180 -24.71 1.34 -5.85
C THR A 180 -24.31 0.67 -4.55
N LEU A 181 -23.28 1.21 -3.92
CA LEU A 181 -22.91 0.88 -2.55
C LEU A 181 -23.20 2.11 -1.69
N CYS A 182 -23.77 1.89 -0.51
CA CYS A 182 -23.91 2.93 0.51
C CYS A 182 -22.81 2.70 1.56
N PRO A 183 -21.61 3.27 1.37
CA PRO A 183 -20.50 2.99 2.25
C PRO A 183 -20.71 3.67 3.62
N VAL A 184 -20.52 2.92 4.70
CA VAL A 184 -20.72 3.39 6.08
C VAL A 184 -19.36 3.51 6.75
N PHE A 185 -18.98 4.72 7.15
CA PHE A 185 -17.67 5.00 7.74
C PHE A 185 -17.83 5.22 9.23
N ALA A 186 -17.06 4.48 10.03
CA ALA A 186 -16.89 4.77 11.44
C ALA A 186 -15.72 5.75 11.60
N SER A 187 -16.03 7.01 11.94
CA SER A 187 -15.04 8.08 12.11
C SER A 187 -14.87 8.45 13.60
N PRO A 188 -14.13 7.66 14.40
CA PRO A 188 -13.89 8.00 15.80
C PRO A 188 -13.08 9.30 15.92
N LEU A 189 -13.30 10.05 16.99
CA LEU A 189 -12.67 11.36 17.23
C LEU A 189 -11.13 11.29 17.20
N LYS A 190 -10.57 10.14 17.62
CA LYS A 190 -9.14 9.85 17.57
C LYS A 190 -8.57 9.84 16.14
N ASP A 191 -9.34 9.37 15.17
CA ASP A 191 -8.90 9.32 13.76
C ASP A 191 -8.88 10.72 13.15
N LYS A 192 -9.84 11.57 13.53
CA LYS A 192 -9.87 12.98 13.11
C LYS A 192 -8.65 13.76 13.64
N ILE A 193 -8.30 13.56 14.91
CA ILE A 193 -7.11 14.18 15.51
C ILE A 193 -5.85 13.73 14.78
N ALA A 194 -5.70 12.43 14.55
CA ALA A 194 -4.51 11.92 13.88
C ALA A 194 -4.41 12.39 12.41
N ALA A 195 -5.53 12.52 11.69
CA ALA A 195 -5.57 13.10 10.35
C ALA A 195 -5.24 14.60 10.36
N PHE A 196 -5.72 15.35 11.35
CA PHE A 196 -5.36 16.75 11.54
C PHE A 196 -3.86 16.92 11.81
N CYS A 197 -3.27 16.07 12.65
CA CYS A 197 -1.82 16.05 12.87
C CYS A 197 -1.07 15.77 11.57
N ALA A 198 -1.50 14.81 10.75
CA ALA A 198 -0.88 14.53 9.45
C ALA A 198 -0.93 15.76 8.51
N PHE A 199 -2.07 16.45 8.49
CA PHE A 199 -2.22 17.69 7.73
C PHE A 199 -1.30 18.81 8.22
N SER A 200 -1.15 18.97 9.55
CA SER A 200 -0.21 19.96 10.09
C SER A 200 1.25 19.66 9.72
N VAL A 201 1.64 18.38 9.64
CA VAL A 201 2.99 17.98 9.19
C VAL A 201 3.21 18.40 7.74
N LEU A 202 2.19 18.23 6.87
CA LEU A 202 2.25 18.70 5.49
C LEU A 202 2.43 20.22 5.41
N LEU A 203 1.66 20.99 6.20
CA LEU A 203 1.79 22.45 6.21
C LEU A 203 3.18 22.93 6.65
N VAL A 204 3.76 22.29 7.67
CA VAL A 204 5.12 22.61 8.12
C VAL A 204 6.15 22.28 7.04
N ALA A 205 6.02 21.12 6.38
CA ALA A 205 6.93 20.72 5.31
C ALA A 205 6.86 21.68 4.10
N LEU A 206 5.65 22.11 3.71
CA LEU A 206 5.47 23.08 2.63
C LEU A 206 5.95 24.48 3.02
N GLY A 207 5.72 24.92 4.25
CA GLY A 207 6.21 26.21 4.75
C GLY A 207 7.73 26.29 4.69
N GLN A 208 8.43 25.23 5.08
CA GLN A 208 9.89 25.18 4.93
C GLN A 208 10.34 25.14 3.47
N PHE A 209 9.63 24.42 2.60
CA PHE A 209 9.93 24.40 1.18
C PHE A 209 9.86 25.80 0.55
N VAL A 210 8.86 26.60 0.95
CA VAL A 210 8.70 27.98 0.48
C VAL A 210 9.77 28.93 1.05
N ILE A 211 10.23 28.72 2.29
CA ILE A 211 11.27 29.56 2.93
C ILE A 211 12.66 29.32 2.30
N PHE A 212 12.93 28.14 1.75
CA PHE A 212 14.21 27.78 1.15
C PHE A 212 14.32 28.10 -0.36
N LEU A 213 13.24 28.57 -1.00
CA LEU A 213 13.18 28.92 -2.42
C LEU A 213 13.40 30.42 -2.64
#